data_AF-A0A833WSG9-F1
#
_entry.id   AF-A0A833WSG9-F1
#
_cell.length_a   1.000
_cell.length_b   1.000
_cell.length_c   1.000
_cell.angle_alpha   90.00
_cell.angle_beta   90.00
_cell.angle_gamma   90.00
#
_symmetry.space_group_name_H-M   'P 1'
#
loop_
_entity.id
_entity.type
_entity.pdbx_description
1 polymer ?
#
loop_
_entity_poly.entity_id
_entity_poly.type
_entity_poly.pdbx_seq_one_letter_code
_entity_poly.pdbx_strand_id
1 'polypeptide(L)'
;MLSSTSNTIVARYECDGKDVPRVLWRVRYTGQSLKARAKPAFKTKQQFKRAVEMHLDWSNRIPTPFVTLFGTREHAVKWAKSHFELGYDDVFLLKINASKLGSIFQARYLIQDPDFHNDEFLVLRKIPRRSIIRETYLSCAEGDSSEDSVGRSSEEASEEDDVFSG
;
A
#
# COMPACT_ATOMS: atom_id res chain seq x y z
N MET A 1 -2.74 18.11 -17.16
CA MET A 1 -1.96 18.70 -16.04
C MET A 1 -2.95 19.22 -15.01
N LEU A 2 -2.55 19.36 -13.75
CA LEU A 2 -3.37 20.00 -12.72
C LEU A 2 -3.45 21.51 -12.97
N SER A 3 -4.55 22.16 -12.59
CA SER A 3 -4.63 23.62 -12.56
C SER A 3 -3.66 24.17 -11.50
N SER A 4 -3.13 25.38 -11.72
CA SER A 4 -2.23 26.08 -10.78
C SER A 4 -2.81 26.11 -9.36
N THR A 5 -4.10 26.45 -9.22
CA THR A 5 -4.80 26.45 -7.92
C THR A 5 -4.81 25.07 -7.25
N SER A 6 -5.04 24.01 -8.03
CA SER A 6 -5.09 22.65 -7.50
C SER A 6 -3.71 22.17 -7.07
N ASN A 7 -2.63 22.60 -7.76
CA ASN A 7 -1.26 22.30 -7.34
C ASN A 7 -0.93 22.97 -6.00
N THR A 8 -1.29 24.24 -5.82
CA THR A 8 -1.05 24.96 -4.57
C THR A 8 -1.78 24.32 -3.39
N ILE A 9 -3.01 23.82 -3.61
CA ILE A 9 -3.77 23.13 -2.56
C ILE A 9 -3.11 21.79 -2.23
N VAL A 10 -2.74 20.99 -3.23
CA VAL A 10 -2.10 19.68 -3.06
C VAL A 10 -0.78 19.81 -2.30
N ALA A 11 0.11 20.70 -2.73
CA ALA A 11 1.43 20.87 -2.14
C ALA A 11 1.38 21.25 -0.65
N ARG A 12 0.28 21.85 -0.18
CA ARG A 12 0.11 22.24 1.23
C ARG A 12 -0.10 21.05 2.17
N TYR A 13 -0.60 19.94 1.65
CA TYR A 13 -0.94 18.76 2.44
C TYR A 13 -0.04 17.56 2.15
N GLU A 14 0.81 17.68 1.14
CA GLU A 14 1.76 16.65 0.76
C GLU A 14 2.74 16.38 1.91
N CYS A 15 2.98 15.10 2.20
CA CYS A 15 3.93 14.70 3.22
C CYS A 15 5.35 15.11 2.81
N ASP A 16 6.18 15.49 3.79
CA ASP A 16 7.63 15.52 3.58
C ASP A 16 8.09 14.07 3.35
N GLY A 17 9.08 13.88 2.46
CA GLY A 17 9.65 12.56 2.18
C GLY A 17 10.24 11.87 3.41
N LYS A 18 10.53 12.62 4.49
CA LYS A 18 10.96 12.08 5.79
C LYS A 18 9.83 11.41 6.58
N ASP A 19 8.59 11.86 6.40
CA ASP A 19 7.41 11.36 7.11
C ASP A 19 6.77 10.16 6.39
N VAL A 20 7.21 9.87 5.16
CA VAL A 20 6.70 8.76 4.36
C VAL A 20 7.62 7.54 4.51
N PRO A 21 7.07 6.37 4.89
CA PRO A 21 7.81 5.11 4.84
C PRO A 21 8.41 4.86 3.45
N ARG A 22 9.66 4.37 3.40
CA ARG A 22 10.33 4.04 2.13
C ARG A 22 9.55 3.01 1.30
N VAL A 23 8.82 2.14 1.99
CA VAL A 23 7.96 1.11 1.42
C VAL A 23 6.55 1.32 1.89
N LEU A 24 5.61 1.25 0.96
CA LEU A 24 4.18 1.23 1.22
C LEU A 24 3.57 -0.04 0.62
N TRP A 25 2.37 -0.39 1.05
CA TRP A 25 1.68 -1.62 0.67
C TRP A 25 0.33 -1.32 0.03
N ARG A 26 -0.03 -2.08 -1.00
CA ARG A 26 -1.35 -1.99 -1.66
C ARG A 26 -1.96 -3.37 -1.80
N VAL A 27 -3.23 -3.50 -1.42
CA VAL A 27 -4.06 -4.65 -1.79
C VAL A 27 -4.66 -4.41 -3.17
N ARG A 28 -4.49 -5.37 -4.08
CA ARG A 28 -5.10 -5.39 -5.42
C ARG A 28 -5.90 -6.67 -5.60
N TYR A 29 -7.04 -6.61 -6.27
CA TYR A 29 -7.87 -7.77 -6.63
C TYR A 29 -8.54 -7.51 -7.99
N THR A 30 -9.28 -8.47 -8.54
CA THR A 30 -9.88 -8.35 -9.88
C THR A 30 -10.72 -7.08 -10.01
N GLY A 31 -10.53 -6.39 -11.14
CA GLY A 31 -11.21 -5.13 -11.44
C GLY A 31 -10.61 -3.90 -10.76
N GLN A 32 -9.62 -4.05 -9.87
CA GLN A 32 -9.02 -2.92 -9.19
C GLN A 32 -7.86 -2.30 -9.98
N SER A 33 -7.97 -1.00 -10.28
CA SER A 33 -6.97 -0.25 -11.04
C SER A 33 -5.91 0.39 -10.15
N LEU A 34 -4.67 0.48 -10.64
CA LEU A 34 -3.61 1.32 -10.06
C LEU A 34 -3.82 2.82 -10.31
N LYS A 35 -4.88 3.19 -11.03
CA LYS A 35 -5.27 4.58 -11.29
C LYS A 35 -6.50 4.91 -10.46
N ALA A 36 -6.51 6.11 -9.89
CA ALA A 36 -7.68 6.68 -9.25
C ALA A 36 -8.84 6.78 -10.25
N ARG A 37 -10.07 6.72 -9.71
CA ARG A 37 -11.30 6.69 -10.51
C ARG A 37 -11.69 8.08 -11.04
N ALA A 38 -11.14 9.15 -10.48
CA ALA A 38 -11.37 10.53 -10.90
C ALA A 38 -10.08 11.31 -11.18
N LYS A 39 -10.21 12.39 -11.95
CA LYS A 39 -9.14 13.38 -12.11
C LYS A 39 -9.21 14.40 -10.97
N PRO A 40 -8.07 14.81 -10.39
CA PRO A 40 -8.05 15.86 -9.38
C PRO A 40 -8.39 17.22 -10.00
N ALA A 41 -9.30 17.95 -9.34
CA ALA A 41 -9.81 19.25 -9.80
C ALA A 41 -10.21 20.13 -8.60
N PHE A 42 -9.29 20.35 -7.66
CA PHE A 42 -9.58 21.09 -6.44
C PHE A 42 -9.49 22.60 -6.68
N LYS A 43 -10.59 23.33 -6.39
CA LYS A 43 -10.62 24.80 -6.40
C LYS A 43 -10.40 25.39 -5.01
N THR A 44 -10.76 24.66 -3.96
CA THR A 44 -10.63 25.10 -2.56
C THR A 44 -10.06 24.00 -1.66
N LYS A 45 -9.52 24.40 -0.50
CA LYS A 45 -9.04 23.46 0.53
C LYS A 45 -10.15 22.54 1.05
N GLN A 46 -11.36 23.08 1.20
CA GLN A 46 -12.54 22.31 1.65
C GLN A 46 -12.90 21.22 0.64
N GLN A 47 -12.81 21.50 -0.66
CA GLN A 47 -13.02 20.48 -1.70
C GLN A 47 -11.99 19.37 -1.64
N PHE A 48 -10.72 19.69 -1.34
CA PHE A 48 -9.68 18.69 -1.14
C PHE A 48 -9.99 17.79 0.06
N LYS A 49 -10.26 18.38 1.23
CA LYS A 49 -10.58 17.61 2.45
C LYS A 49 -11.83 16.74 2.27
N ARG A 50 -12.90 17.30 1.70
CA ARG A 50 -14.12 16.54 1.39
C ARG A 50 -13.84 15.38 0.43
N ALA A 51 -12.97 15.56 -0.56
CA ALA A 51 -12.59 14.47 -1.46
C ALA A 51 -11.78 13.37 -0.77
N VAL A 52 -11.03 13.70 0.27
CA VAL A 52 -10.32 12.74 1.13
C VAL A 52 -11.31 11.98 2.00
N GLU A 53 -12.20 12.68 2.70
CA GLU A 53 -13.27 12.07 3.53
C GLU A 53 -14.13 11.11 2.69
N MET A 54 -14.58 11.56 1.51
CA MET A 54 -15.31 10.70 0.57
C MET A 54 -14.49 9.52 0.05
N HIS A 55 -13.15 9.61 0.02
CA HIS A 55 -12.31 8.51 -0.44
C HIS A 55 -12.13 7.44 0.64
N LEU A 56 -12.08 7.86 1.90
CA LEU A 56 -11.91 6.99 3.06
C LEU A 56 -13.23 6.32 3.48
N ASP A 57 -14.37 6.93 3.13
CA ASP A 57 -15.67 6.26 3.21
C ASP A 57 -15.76 5.12 2.18
N TRP A 58 -15.54 3.89 2.64
CA TRP A 58 -15.60 2.67 1.85
C TRP A 58 -16.98 2.39 1.24
N SER A 59 -18.05 2.94 1.82
CA SER A 59 -19.40 2.83 1.28
C SER A 59 -19.63 3.78 0.09
N ASN A 60 -18.79 4.80 -0.05
CA ASN A 60 -18.94 5.80 -1.09
C ASN A 60 -18.60 5.25 -2.48
N ARG A 61 -19.60 5.28 -3.36
CA ARG A 61 -19.46 4.86 -4.75
C ARG A 61 -18.92 5.97 -5.66
N ILE A 62 -18.91 7.23 -5.22
CA ILE A 62 -18.45 8.37 -6.02
C ILE A 62 -16.94 8.25 -6.31
N PRO A 63 -16.53 8.33 -7.59
CA PRO A 63 -15.13 8.34 -7.97
C PRO A 63 -14.32 9.47 -7.30
N THR A 64 -13.19 9.11 -6.70
CA THR A 64 -12.26 10.05 -6.05
C THR A 64 -10.88 9.99 -6.71
N PRO A 65 -10.06 11.06 -6.62
CA PRO A 65 -8.80 11.18 -7.34
C PRO A 65 -7.59 10.58 -6.60
N PHE A 66 -7.84 9.72 -5.61
CA PHE A 66 -6.82 9.10 -4.76
C PHE A 66 -6.76 7.58 -4.95
N VAL A 67 -5.63 7.00 -4.54
CA VAL A 67 -5.44 5.56 -4.38
C VAL A 67 -4.85 5.33 -2.99
N THR A 68 -5.50 4.50 -2.18
CA THR A 68 -5.05 4.16 -0.82
C THR A 68 -3.84 3.24 -0.82
N LEU A 69 -2.94 3.45 0.11
CA LEU A 69 -1.79 2.63 0.45
C LEU A 69 -1.74 2.47 1.98
N PHE A 70 -1.03 1.45 2.44
CA PHE A 70 -0.80 1.18 3.85
C PHE A 70 0.69 1.30 4.17
N GLY A 71 1.04 1.86 5.33
CA GLY A 71 2.43 1.97 5.76
C GLY A 71 3.02 0.64 6.24
N THR A 72 2.19 -0.24 6.80
CA THR A 72 2.59 -1.58 7.27
C THR A 72 2.04 -2.70 6.40
N ARG A 73 2.77 -3.83 6.39
CA ARG A 73 2.33 -5.04 5.68
C ARG A 73 1.12 -5.64 6.39
N GLU A 74 1.15 -5.65 7.70
CA GLU A 74 0.18 -6.26 8.60
C GLU A 74 -1.20 -5.62 8.40
N HIS A 75 -1.25 -4.29 8.30
CA HIS A 75 -2.50 -3.59 8.03
C HIS A 75 -3.04 -3.89 6.62
N ALA A 76 -2.18 -3.92 5.61
CA ALA A 76 -2.59 -4.30 4.26
C ALA A 76 -3.14 -5.75 4.20
N VAL A 77 -2.51 -6.69 4.93
CA VAL A 77 -2.98 -8.07 5.00
C VAL A 77 -4.33 -8.17 5.72
N LYS A 78 -4.55 -7.42 6.82
CA LYS A 78 -5.88 -7.34 7.44
C LYS A 78 -6.95 -6.87 6.46
N TRP A 79 -6.64 -5.84 5.67
CA TRP A 79 -7.54 -5.38 4.61
C TRP A 79 -7.78 -6.45 3.53
N ALA A 80 -6.75 -7.20 3.15
CA ALA A 80 -6.89 -8.30 2.20
C ALA A 80 -7.82 -9.41 2.73
N LYS A 81 -7.74 -9.74 4.02
CA LYS A 81 -8.65 -10.70 4.69
C LYS A 81 -10.12 -10.32 4.54
N SER A 82 -10.47 -9.06 4.78
CA SER A 82 -11.84 -8.58 4.58
C SER A 82 -12.31 -8.69 3.12
N HIS A 83 -11.41 -8.69 2.13
CA HIS A 83 -11.78 -8.91 0.72
C HIS A 83 -12.02 -10.39 0.41
N PHE A 84 -11.29 -11.32 1.04
CA PHE A 84 -11.60 -12.75 0.94
C PHE A 84 -12.98 -13.06 1.51
N GLU A 85 -13.36 -12.43 2.63
CA GLU A 85 -14.70 -12.55 3.22
C GLU A 85 -15.82 -12.06 2.29
N LEU A 86 -15.52 -11.13 1.39
CA LEU A 86 -16.43 -10.64 0.35
C LEU A 86 -16.48 -11.52 -0.91
N GLY A 87 -15.72 -12.63 -0.93
CA GLY A 87 -15.73 -13.61 -2.02
C GLY A 87 -14.70 -13.35 -3.13
N TYR A 88 -13.75 -12.43 -2.95
CA TYR A 88 -12.63 -12.29 -3.88
C TYR A 88 -11.60 -13.39 -3.64
N ASP A 89 -11.22 -14.12 -4.68
CA ASP A 89 -10.23 -15.21 -4.64
C ASP A 89 -8.85 -14.80 -5.19
N ASP A 90 -8.78 -13.65 -5.85
CA ASP A 90 -7.62 -13.17 -6.59
C ASP A 90 -6.94 -11.95 -5.92
N VAL A 91 -6.66 -12.05 -4.63
CA VAL A 91 -6.08 -10.94 -3.87
C VAL A 91 -4.55 -10.96 -3.93
N PHE A 92 -3.97 -9.84 -4.33
CA PHE A 92 -2.53 -9.60 -4.42
C PHE A 92 -2.11 -8.49 -3.47
N LEU A 93 -0.95 -8.68 -2.85
CA LEU A 93 -0.27 -7.67 -2.06
C LEU A 93 0.91 -7.09 -2.86
N LEU A 94 0.89 -5.79 -3.09
CA LEU A 94 1.95 -5.07 -3.78
C LEU A 94 2.84 -4.36 -2.77
N LYS A 95 4.15 -4.61 -2.86
CA LYS A 95 5.20 -3.85 -2.17
C LYS A 95 5.62 -2.70 -3.08
N ILE A 96 5.49 -1.46 -2.60
CA ILE A 96 5.65 -0.24 -3.41
C ILE A 96 6.78 0.63 -2.86
N ASN A 97 7.66 1.08 -3.74
CA ASN A 97 8.68 2.09 -3.44
C ASN A 97 8.06 3.49 -3.43
N ALA A 98 8.00 4.11 -2.25
CA ALA A 98 7.38 5.41 -2.07
C ALA A 98 8.08 6.54 -2.85
N SER A 99 9.41 6.48 -2.99
CA SER A 99 10.20 7.49 -3.71
C SER A 99 9.87 7.61 -5.20
N LYS A 100 9.17 6.61 -5.76
CA LYS A 100 8.78 6.56 -7.17
C LYS A 100 7.32 6.98 -7.41
N LEU A 101 6.60 7.37 -6.35
CA LEU A 101 5.23 7.85 -6.40
C LEU A 101 5.18 9.36 -6.72
N GLY A 102 3.98 9.86 -7.00
CA GLY A 102 3.71 11.30 -7.03
C GLY A 102 3.35 11.80 -5.63
N SER A 103 2.52 12.84 -5.54
CA SER A 103 2.09 13.39 -4.24
C SER A 103 1.44 12.34 -3.34
N ILE A 104 1.96 12.25 -2.12
CA ILE A 104 1.53 11.34 -1.05
C ILE A 104 1.00 12.16 0.10
N PHE A 105 -0.08 11.68 0.72
CA PHE A 105 -0.68 12.30 1.89
C PHE A 105 -0.94 11.25 2.96
N GLN A 106 -0.70 11.59 4.23
CA GLN A 106 -1.07 10.70 5.34
C GLN A 106 -2.50 11.01 5.77
N ALA A 107 -3.37 10.00 5.74
CA ALA A 107 -4.81 10.16 5.96
C ALA A 107 -5.12 10.79 7.33
N ARG A 108 -4.41 10.39 8.39
CA ARG A 108 -4.59 10.91 9.76
C ARG A 108 -4.52 12.44 9.88
N TYR A 109 -3.76 13.11 9.03
CA TYR A 109 -3.61 14.57 9.09
C TYR A 109 -4.67 15.32 8.30
N LEU A 110 -5.54 14.61 7.58
CA LEU A 110 -6.51 15.18 6.66
C LEU A 110 -7.96 15.07 7.15
N ILE A 111 -8.21 14.22 8.12
CA ILE A 111 -9.53 13.94 8.71
C ILE A 111 -9.60 14.39 10.17
N GLN A 112 -10.82 14.51 10.70
CA GLN A 112 -11.06 14.90 12.08
C GLN A 112 -10.89 13.74 13.08
N ASP A 113 -11.09 12.50 12.63
CA ASP A 113 -10.97 11.28 13.46
C ASP A 113 -9.77 10.42 13.00
N PRO A 114 -8.57 10.67 13.54
CA PRO A 114 -7.32 10.12 13.00
C PRO A 114 -7.07 8.64 13.37
N ASP A 115 -7.72 8.12 14.42
CA ASP A 115 -7.29 6.88 15.06
C ASP A 115 -7.44 5.65 14.17
N PHE A 116 -8.43 5.66 13.28
CA PHE A 116 -8.69 4.57 12.33
C PHE A 116 -7.79 4.59 11.09
N HIS A 117 -7.11 5.69 10.79
CA HIS A 117 -6.38 5.90 9.53
C HIS A 117 -4.89 6.25 9.73
N ASN A 118 -4.32 5.91 10.89
CA ASN A 118 -2.95 6.25 11.25
C ASN A 118 -1.89 5.70 10.29
N ASP A 119 -2.16 4.54 9.70
CA ASP A 119 -1.26 3.84 8.80
C ASP A 119 -1.72 3.90 7.33
N GLU A 120 -2.68 4.76 7.00
CA GLU A 120 -3.18 4.94 5.64
C GLU A 120 -2.55 6.14 4.95
N PHE A 121 -2.11 5.90 3.72
CA PHE A 121 -1.52 6.90 2.84
C PHE A 121 -2.34 7.00 1.56
N LEU A 122 -2.46 8.19 1.01
CA LEU A 122 -3.18 8.47 -0.21
C LEU A 122 -2.22 8.95 -1.28
N VAL A 123 -2.26 8.33 -2.46
CA VAL A 123 -1.51 8.78 -3.63
C VAL A 123 -2.45 9.47 -4.60
N LEU A 124 -2.06 10.65 -5.06
CA LEU A 124 -2.84 11.35 -6.07
C LEU A 124 -2.71 10.68 -7.45
N ARG A 125 -3.85 10.49 -8.12
CA ARG A 125 -4.00 10.01 -9.52
C ARG A 125 -3.65 8.55 -9.77
N LYS A 126 -2.46 8.07 -9.45
CA LYS A 126 -2.03 6.70 -9.81
C LYS A 126 -0.78 6.22 -9.06
N ILE A 127 -0.68 4.91 -8.93
CA ILE A 127 0.55 4.18 -8.62
C ILE A 127 1.25 3.82 -9.94
N PRO A 128 2.45 4.37 -10.26
CA PRO A 128 3.19 4.01 -11.45
C PRO A 128 3.71 2.56 -11.36
N ARG A 129 3.62 1.77 -12.44
CA ARG A 129 4.14 0.37 -12.44
C ARG A 129 5.60 0.26 -12.01
N ARG A 130 6.44 1.21 -12.41
CA ARG A 130 7.87 1.30 -12.00
C ARG A 130 8.10 1.44 -10.49
N SER A 131 7.07 1.80 -9.73
CA SER A 131 7.13 1.89 -8.26
C SER A 131 6.88 0.55 -7.57
N ILE A 132 6.33 -0.44 -8.26
CA ILE A 132 6.08 -1.76 -7.69
C ILE A 132 7.41 -2.50 -7.62
N ILE A 133 7.80 -2.88 -6.40
CA ILE A 133 9.00 -3.66 -6.11
C ILE A 133 8.69 -5.15 -6.27
N ARG A 134 7.58 -5.59 -5.68
CA ARG A 134 7.14 -6.99 -5.67
C ARG A 134 5.63 -7.04 -5.66
N GLU A 135 5.12 -8.10 -6.27
CA GLU A 135 3.72 -8.50 -6.23
C GLU A 135 3.66 -9.92 -5.68
N THR A 136 2.84 -10.13 -4.66
CA THR A 136 2.68 -11.41 -3.97
C THR A 136 1.21 -11.78 -4.00
N TYR A 137 0.89 -12.97 -4.52
CA TYR A 137 -0.45 -13.53 -4.38
C TYR A 137 -0.70 -13.90 -2.92
N LEU A 138 -1.87 -13.55 -2.39
CA LEU A 138 -2.29 -13.95 -1.06
C LEU A 138 -3.26 -15.12 -1.19
N SER A 139 -3.07 -16.15 -0.37
CA SER A 139 -4.07 -17.20 -0.20
C SER A 139 -4.84 -16.96 1.11
N CYS A 140 -6.10 -17.39 1.16
CA CYS A 140 -6.94 -17.28 2.35
C CYS A 140 -6.35 -18.05 3.57
N ALA A 141 -5.41 -18.97 3.32
CA ALA A 141 -4.81 -19.85 4.33
C ALA A 141 -3.57 -19.30 5.04
N GLU A 142 -2.96 -18.20 4.58
CA GLU A 142 -1.75 -17.67 5.23
C GLU A 142 -2.09 -16.78 6.44
N GLY A 143 -2.23 -17.43 7.59
CA GLY A 143 -1.97 -16.82 8.89
C GLY A 143 -0.46 -16.71 9.12
N ASP A 144 0.04 -15.49 9.35
CA ASP A 144 1.34 -15.16 9.92
C ASP A 144 2.51 -16.12 9.63
N SER A 145 2.90 -16.26 8.36
CA SER A 145 4.23 -16.78 8.05
C SER A 145 5.20 -15.63 7.82
N SER A 146 6.03 -15.35 8.83
CA SER A 146 7.14 -14.40 8.79
C SER A 146 8.38 -15.08 8.23
N GLU A 147 8.42 -15.29 6.91
CA GLU A 147 9.59 -15.88 6.25
C GLU A 147 10.48 -14.80 5.63
N ASP A 148 11.21 -14.08 6.51
CA ASP A 148 12.58 -13.70 6.20
C ASP A 148 13.45 -14.84 6.75
N SER A 149 13.84 -15.78 5.89
CA SER A 149 14.84 -16.80 6.22
C SER A 149 15.94 -16.77 5.18
N VAL A 150 16.92 -15.97 5.58
CA VAL A 150 18.32 -15.87 5.16
C VAL A 150 18.86 -17.14 4.49
N GLY A 151 19.37 -16.92 3.27
CA GLY A 151 20.65 -17.43 2.76
C GLY A 151 21.14 -18.82 3.18
N ARG A 152 21.12 -19.73 2.20
CA ARG A 152 22.16 -20.73 1.91
C ARG A 152 23.40 -20.66 2.81
N SER A 153 23.65 -21.73 3.56
CA SER A 153 25.01 -22.20 3.81
C SER A 153 25.10 -23.67 3.45
N SER A 154 25.96 -23.93 2.48
CA SER A 154 26.42 -25.22 1.99
C SER A 154 27.55 -25.69 2.87
N GLU A 155 27.43 -26.87 3.49
CA GLU A 155 28.57 -27.58 4.06
C GLU A 155 28.49 -29.06 3.68
N GLU A 156 29.47 -29.42 2.87
CA GLU A 156 29.84 -30.73 2.33
C GLU A 156 30.08 -31.73 3.46
N ALA A 157 29.53 -32.95 3.35
CA ALA A 157 29.95 -34.09 4.16
C ALA A 157 30.88 -34.97 3.32
N SER A 158 32.18 -34.87 3.61
CA SER A 158 33.23 -35.77 3.12
C SER A 158 33.22 -37.10 3.89
N GLU A 159 33.79 -38.11 3.25
CA GLU A 159 33.75 -39.54 3.54
C GLU A 159 34.60 -39.97 4.76
N GLU A 160 34.55 -41.29 5.05
CA GLU A 160 35.53 -42.18 5.70
C GLU A 160 35.78 -42.02 7.24
N ASP A 161 35.96 -43.05 8.09
CA ASP A 161 36.48 -44.42 7.92
C ASP A 161 36.08 -45.38 9.08
N ASP A 162 36.22 -46.68 8.79
CA ASP A 162 36.22 -47.86 9.66
C ASP A 162 37.17 -47.78 10.88
N VAL A 163 36.72 -48.22 12.08
CA VAL A 163 37.62 -48.84 13.10
C VAL A 163 36.88 -49.91 13.91
N PHE A 164 37.27 -51.17 13.66
CA PHE A 164 37.18 -52.32 14.57
C PHE A 164 38.22 -52.18 15.70
N SER A 165 37.86 -52.42 16.96
CA SER A 165 38.60 -53.23 17.97
C SER A 165 38.06 -52.99 19.39
N GLY A 166 37.86 -54.09 20.12
CA GLY A 166 37.49 -54.13 21.53
C GLY A 166 37.00 -55.50 21.94
#